data_AF-A0A928M9P0-F1
#
_entry.id   AF-A0A928M9P0-F1
#
_cell.length_a   1.000
_cell.length_b   1.000
_cell.length_c   1.000
_cell.angle_alpha   90.00
_cell.angle_beta   90.00
_cell.angle_gamma   90.00
#
_symmetry.space_group_name_H-M   'P 1'
#
loop_
_entity.id
_entity.type
_entity.pdbx_description
1 polymer ?
#
loop_
_entity_poly.entity_id
_entity_poly.type
_entity_poly.pdbx_seq_one_letter_code
_entity_poly.pdbx_strand_id
1 'polypeptide(L)'
;MTDWLSTVRLILTAVFMAAGVFVIISSLLGVYRFKFALNRIHSAALTDTLGFGLIIIGLMISSESLFSVLKLLALLVFMWLTNPVASHMLAKLEVVTDKEIEHHCKVSEEDLDTIRNDHIKGKEK
;
A
#
# COMPACT_ATOMS: atom_id res chain seq x y z
N MET A 1 9.75 3.44 -40.00
CA MET A 1 9.55 2.10 -39.33
C MET A 1 9.64 2.23 -37.82
N THR A 2 10.50 3.11 -37.30
CA THR A 2 10.56 3.52 -35.89
C THR A 2 9.28 4.17 -35.37
N ASP A 3 8.52 4.87 -36.24
CA ASP A 3 7.29 5.57 -35.84
C ASP A 3 6.21 4.62 -35.33
N TRP A 4 6.08 3.45 -35.96
CA TRP A 4 5.12 2.43 -35.55
C TRP A 4 5.39 1.90 -34.14
N LEU A 5 6.66 1.60 -33.83
CA LEU A 5 7.07 1.16 -32.49
C LEU A 5 6.81 2.24 -31.44
N SER A 6 7.06 3.51 -31.76
CA SER A 6 6.77 4.64 -30.87
C SER A 6 5.27 4.77 -30.59
N THR A 7 4.42 4.67 -31.62
CA THR A 7 2.96 4.72 -31.45
C THR A 7 2.44 3.59 -30.58
N VAL A 8 2.93 2.35 -30.78
CA VAL A 8 2.53 1.20 -29.96
C VAL A 8 2.95 1.39 -28.50
N ARG A 9 4.16 1.89 -28.24
CA ARG A 9 4.62 2.19 -26.87
C ARG A 9 3.75 3.25 -26.19
N LEU A 10 3.39 4.32 -26.90
CA LEU A 10 2.52 5.37 -26.37
C LEU A 10 1.13 4.85 -26.00
N ILE A 11 0.53 4.03 -26.86
CA ILE A 11 -0.78 3.42 -26.59
C ILE A 11 -0.71 2.50 -25.38
N LEU A 12 0.33 1.67 -25.28
CA LEU A 12 0.49 0.76 -24.15
C LEU A 12 0.69 1.51 -22.84
N THR A 13 1.55 2.54 -22.81
CA THR A 13 1.74 3.41 -21.65
C THR A 13 0.45 4.13 -21.27
N ALA A 14 -0.30 4.66 -22.23
CA ALA A 14 -1.56 5.35 -21.96
C ALA A 14 -2.61 4.43 -21.31
N VAL A 15 -2.75 3.20 -21.80
CA VAL A 15 -3.64 2.19 -21.21
C VAL A 15 -3.23 1.85 -19.78
N PHE A 16 -1.92 1.68 -19.55
CA PHE A 16 -1.39 1.35 -18.23
C PHE A 16 -1.56 2.50 -17.22
N MET A 17 -1.37 3.75 -17.66
CA MET A 17 -1.65 4.94 -16.85
C MET A 17 -3.14 5.07 -16.53
N ALA A 18 -4.01 4.90 -17.52
CA ALA A 18 -5.45 4.96 -17.31
C ALA A 18 -5.93 3.89 -16.33
N ALA A 19 -5.43 2.66 -16.47
CA ALA A 19 -5.71 1.57 -15.55
C ALA A 19 -5.19 1.86 -14.13
N GLY A 20 -3.96 2.38 -13.99
CA GLY A 20 -3.40 2.77 -12.70
C GLY A 20 -4.24 3.84 -11.99
N VAL A 21 -4.65 4.89 -12.72
CA VAL A 21 -5.53 5.95 -12.19
C VAL A 21 -6.89 5.39 -11.78
N PHE A 22 -7.48 4.50 -12.59
CA PHE A 22 -8.75 3.87 -12.27
C PHE A 22 -8.68 3.04 -10.98
N VAL A 23 -7.60 2.28 -10.79
CA VAL A 23 -7.35 1.52 -9.56
C VAL A 23 -7.22 2.44 -8.35
N ILE A 24 -6.49 3.56 -8.47
CA ILE A 24 -6.35 4.54 -7.38
C ILE A 24 -7.71 5.13 -6.99
N ILE A 25 -8.54 5.50 -7.97
CA ILE A 25 -9.89 6.03 -7.72
C ILE A 25 -10.76 4.96 -7.04
N SER A 26 -10.76 3.73 -7.55
CA SER A 26 -11.53 2.63 -6.96
C SER A 26 -11.10 2.34 -5.53
N SER A 27 -9.80 2.41 -5.25
CA SER A 27 -9.27 2.22 -3.91
C SER A 27 -9.65 3.35 -2.95
N LEU A 28 -9.60 4.59 -3.42
CA LEU A 28 -10.02 5.77 -2.64
C LEU A 28 -11.52 5.70 -2.30
N LEU A 29 -12.36 5.21 -3.22
CA LEU A 29 -13.77 4.94 -2.94
C LEU A 29 -13.94 3.83 -1.89
N GLY A 30 -13.09 2.79 -1.91
CA GLY A 30 -13.03 1.77 -0.87
C GLY A 30 -12.76 2.36 0.51
N VAL A 31 -11.78 3.25 0.61
CA VAL A 31 -11.46 3.97 1.86
C VAL A 31 -12.65 4.78 2.38
N TYR A 32 -13.37 5.50 1.51
CA TYR A 32 -14.53 6.30 1.92
C TYR A 32 -15.76 5.48 2.29
N ARG A 33 -15.90 4.25 1.76
CA ARG A 33 -17.06 3.37 2.01
C ARG A 33 -16.94 2.63 3.34
N PHE A 34 -15.72 2.32 3.80
CA PHE A 34 -15.49 1.47 4.97
C PHE A 34 -15.18 2.26 6.25
N LYS A 35 -15.96 1.98 7.31
CA LYS A 35 -15.82 2.62 8.64
C LYS A 35 -14.71 2.02 9.53
N PHE A 36 -14.09 0.91 9.13
CA PHE A 36 -13.07 0.18 9.91
C PHE A 36 -11.64 0.57 9.50
N ALA A 37 -10.76 0.77 10.48
CA ALA A 37 -9.38 1.19 10.24
C ALA A 37 -8.59 0.15 9.44
N LEU A 38 -8.63 -1.14 9.80
CA LEU A 38 -8.02 -2.25 9.04
C LEU A 38 -8.38 -2.27 7.54
N ASN A 39 -9.64 -2.02 7.19
CA ASN A 39 -10.07 -2.07 5.80
C ASN A 39 -9.58 -0.85 4.99
N ARG A 40 -9.32 0.27 5.68
CA ARG A 40 -8.64 1.44 5.10
C ARG A 40 -7.16 1.15 4.81
N ILE A 41 -6.48 0.38 5.66
CA ILE A 41 -5.08 -0.07 5.45
C ILE A 41 -5.00 -0.99 4.24
N HIS A 42 -5.91 -1.98 4.16
CA HIS A 42 -5.94 -2.91 3.06
C HIS A 42 -6.18 -2.19 1.72
N SER A 43 -7.09 -1.22 1.69
CA SER A 43 -7.33 -0.38 0.51
C SER A 43 -6.08 0.46 0.15
N ALA A 44 -5.42 1.09 1.13
CA ALA A 44 -4.17 1.81 0.90
C ALA A 44 -3.09 0.90 0.28
N ALA A 45 -2.86 -0.28 0.86
CA ALA A 45 -1.90 -1.26 0.36
C ALA A 45 -2.25 -1.78 -1.06
N LEU A 46 -3.54 -1.90 -1.39
CA LEU A 46 -4.02 -2.25 -2.73
C LEU A 46 -3.66 -1.16 -3.75
N THR A 47 -3.77 0.11 -3.35
CA THR A 47 -3.35 1.27 -4.17
C THR A 47 -1.87 1.25 -4.49
N ASP A 48 -1.04 0.92 -3.50
CA ASP A 48 0.41 0.93 -3.63
C ASP A 48 0.92 -0.26 -4.45
N THR A 49 0.29 -1.42 -4.30
CA THR A 49 0.69 -2.63 -5.04
C THR A 49 0.17 -2.62 -6.47
N LEU A 50 -1.12 -2.38 -6.69
CA LEU A 50 -1.71 -2.37 -8.03
C LEU A 50 -1.59 -0.99 -8.69
N GLY A 51 -2.04 0.09 -8.05
CA GLY A 51 -2.05 1.43 -8.65
C GLY A 51 -0.65 1.93 -9.01
N PHE A 52 0.22 2.07 -8.00
CA PHE A 52 1.61 2.48 -8.21
C PHE A 52 2.40 1.46 -9.05
N GLY A 53 2.19 0.16 -8.83
CA GLY A 53 2.81 -0.90 -9.63
C GLY A 53 2.50 -0.75 -11.12
N LEU A 54 1.22 -0.51 -11.47
CA LEU A 54 0.82 -0.23 -12.84
C LEU A 54 1.53 1.03 -13.36
N ILE A 55 1.40 2.17 -12.69
CA ILE A 55 2.02 3.42 -13.15
C ILE A 55 3.54 3.27 -13.39
N ILE A 56 4.26 2.61 -12.49
CA ILE A 56 5.70 2.36 -12.60
C ILE A 56 6.04 1.51 -13.83
N ILE A 57 5.28 0.43 -14.10
CA ILE A 57 5.48 -0.41 -15.29
C ILE A 57 5.19 0.40 -16.57
N GLY A 58 4.14 1.23 -16.57
CA GLY A 58 3.84 2.13 -17.68
C GLY A 58 4.97 3.13 -17.96
N LEU A 59 5.58 3.69 -16.91
CA LEU A 59 6.77 4.54 -17.01
C LEU A 59 8.00 3.76 -17.52
N MET A 60 8.21 2.51 -17.08
CA MET A 60 9.33 1.70 -17.55
C MET A 60 9.25 1.44 -19.05
N ILE A 61 8.04 1.22 -19.60
CA ILE A 61 7.83 1.03 -21.05
C ILE A 61 8.11 2.31 -21.83
N SER A 62 7.78 3.47 -21.28
CA SER A 62 8.03 4.77 -21.90
C SER A 62 9.49 5.22 -21.76
N SER A 63 10.19 4.78 -20.72
CA SER A 63 11.56 5.18 -20.45
C SER A 63 12.55 4.40 -21.31
N GLU A 64 13.34 5.12 -22.10
CA GLU A 64 14.38 4.51 -22.96
C GLU A 64 15.73 4.36 -22.25
N SER A 65 15.91 5.05 -21.12
CA SER A 65 17.15 5.01 -20.35
C SER A 65 17.12 3.94 -19.26
N LEU A 66 18.11 3.05 -19.29
CA LEU A 66 18.34 2.05 -18.25
C LEU A 66 18.51 2.67 -16.87
N PHE A 67 19.12 3.86 -16.78
CA PHE A 67 19.35 4.54 -15.50
C PHE A 67 18.03 5.00 -14.86
N SER A 68 17.05 5.40 -15.68
CA SER A 68 15.72 5.78 -15.21
C SER A 68 14.92 4.55 -14.76
N VAL A 69 14.99 3.45 -15.52
CA VAL A 69 14.33 2.18 -15.15
C VAL A 69 14.88 1.64 -13.83
N LEU A 70 16.20 1.73 -13.61
CA LEU A 70 16.82 1.27 -12.37
C LEU A 70 16.35 2.06 -11.15
N LYS A 71 16.20 3.39 -11.28
CA LYS A 71 15.64 4.25 -10.22
C LYS A 71 14.19 3.88 -9.90
N LEU A 72 13.37 3.63 -10.94
CA LEU A 72 11.98 3.21 -10.77
C LEU A 72 11.87 1.84 -10.09
N LEU A 73 12.75 0.90 -10.44
CA LEU A 73 12.80 -0.41 -9.80
C LEU A 73 13.20 -0.30 -8.33
N ALA A 74 14.20 0.52 -8.00
CA ALA A 74 14.58 0.79 -6.61
C ALA A 74 13.42 1.38 -5.80
N LEU A 75 12.64 2.29 -6.41
CA LEU A 75 11.44 2.87 -5.80
C LEU A 75 10.39 1.78 -5.52
N LEU A 76 10.14 0.88 -6.47
CA LEU A 76 9.20 -0.24 -6.32
C LEU A 76 9.60 -1.15 -5.14
N VAL A 77 10.88 -1.51 -5.03
CA VAL A 77 11.40 -2.35 -3.93
C VAL A 77 11.26 -1.63 -2.59
N PHE A 78 11.59 -0.34 -2.54
CA PHE A 78 11.49 0.45 -1.31
C PHE A 78 10.04 0.59 -0.85
N MET A 79 9.11 0.78 -1.79
CA MET A 79 7.68 0.79 -1.53
C MET A 79 7.22 -0.55 -0.95
N TRP A 80 7.72 -1.65 -1.47
CA TRP A 80 7.37 -2.98 -1.01
C TRP A 80 7.84 -3.29 0.41
N LEU A 81 8.99 -2.75 0.81
CA LEU A 81 9.46 -2.81 2.20
C LEU A 81 8.67 -1.87 3.12
N THR A 82 8.20 -0.74 2.58
CA THR A 82 7.38 0.22 3.34
C THR A 82 6.02 -0.37 3.71
N ASN A 83 5.40 -1.15 2.83
CA ASN A 83 4.06 -1.70 3.04
C ASN A 83 3.89 -2.61 4.30
N PRO A 84 4.79 -3.59 4.58
CA PRO A 84 4.74 -4.38 5.82
C PRO A 84 5.11 -3.55 7.06
N VAL A 85 6.02 -2.57 6.94
CA VAL A 85 6.38 -1.67 8.06
C VAL A 85 5.18 -0.80 8.44
N ALA A 86 4.51 -0.21 7.45
CA ALA A 86 3.29 0.57 7.64
C ALA A 86 2.19 -0.29 8.27
N SER A 87 1.98 -1.52 7.78
CA SER A 87 1.02 -2.46 8.34
C SER A 87 1.29 -2.78 9.82
N HIS A 88 2.56 -3.03 10.18
CA HIS A 88 2.95 -3.34 11.56
C HIS A 88 2.80 -2.12 12.50
N MET A 89 3.22 -0.92 12.07
CA MET A 89 3.04 0.30 12.86
C MET A 89 1.56 0.65 13.05
N LEU A 90 0.75 0.43 12.02
CA LEU A 90 -0.66 0.77 12.05
C LEU A 90 -1.48 -0.22 12.89
N ALA A 91 -1.12 -1.51 12.88
CA ALA A 91 -1.64 -2.49 13.84
C ALA A 91 -1.34 -2.07 15.28
N LYS A 92 -0.11 -1.62 15.56
CA LYS A 92 0.27 -1.11 16.90
C LYS A 92 -0.52 0.13 17.29
N LEU A 93 -0.78 1.04 16.35
CA LEU A 93 -1.55 2.26 16.57
C LEU A 93 -3.03 1.97 16.85
N GLU A 94 -3.64 1.02 16.14
CA GLU A 94 -5.04 0.64 16.34
C GLU A 94 -5.26 0.06 17.73
N VAL A 95 -4.37 -0.83 18.20
CA VAL A 95 -4.41 -1.39 19.56
C VAL A 95 -4.24 -0.33 20.65
N VAL A 96 -3.46 0.73 20.39
CA VAL A 96 -3.21 1.81 21.36
C VAL A 96 -4.30 2.89 21.36
N THR A 97 -5.01 3.07 20.24
CA THR A 97 -5.94 4.20 20.06
C THR A 97 -7.38 3.88 20.45
N ASP A 98 -7.82 2.61 20.36
CA ASP A 98 -9.23 2.27 20.50
C ASP A 98 -9.58 1.63 21.87
N LYS A 99 -10.63 2.16 22.53
CA LYS A 99 -11.16 1.69 23.83
C LYS A 99 -12.31 0.67 23.70
N GLU A 100 -12.71 0.33 22.48
CA GLU A 100 -13.86 -0.53 22.11
C GLU A 100 -13.44 -1.60 21.06
N ILE A 101 -12.22 -2.13 21.16
CA ILE A 101 -11.68 -3.21 20.29
C ILE A 101 -12.50 -4.53 20.40
N GLU A 102 -13.29 -4.69 21.46
CA GLU A 102 -13.83 -5.98 21.89
C GLU A 102 -14.96 -6.57 21.01
N HIS A 103 -15.66 -5.77 20.20
CA HIS A 103 -16.89 -6.26 19.57
C HIS A 103 -16.71 -6.84 18.15
N HIS A 104 -15.57 -6.65 17.47
CA HIS A 104 -15.49 -6.96 16.03
C HIS A 104 -14.22 -7.65 15.54
N CYS A 105 -13.17 -7.71 16.34
CA CYS A 105 -11.95 -8.42 15.99
C CYS A 105 -11.67 -9.49 17.06
N LYS A 106 -11.65 -10.78 16.68
CA LYS A 106 -11.04 -11.82 17.52
C LYS A 106 -9.53 -11.59 17.50
N VAL A 107 -9.07 -10.68 18.35
CA VAL A 107 -7.67 -10.64 18.74
C VAL A 107 -7.43 -11.90 19.57
N SER A 108 -6.44 -12.72 19.20
CA SER A 108 -6.06 -13.89 20.00
C SER A 108 -5.73 -13.42 21.42
N GLU A 109 -6.33 -14.04 22.44
CA GLU A 109 -6.17 -13.61 23.84
C GLU A 109 -4.68 -13.55 24.26
N GLU A 110 -3.81 -14.34 23.62
CA GLU A 110 -2.35 -14.34 23.81
C GLU A 110 -1.67 -12.99 23.51
N ASP A 111 -2.14 -12.24 22.50
CA ASP A 111 -1.55 -10.95 22.12
C ASP A 111 -2.02 -9.81 23.04
N LEU A 112 -3.27 -9.90 23.54
CA LEU A 112 -3.83 -8.94 24.50
C LEU A 112 -3.14 -9.02 25.86
N ASP A 113 -2.84 -10.22 26.34
CA ASP A 113 -2.14 -10.43 27.61
C ASP A 113 -0.68 -9.98 27.54
N THR A 114 -0.01 -10.17 26.40
CA THR A 114 1.36 -9.69 26.20
C THR A 114 1.42 -8.16 26.22
N ILE A 115 0.49 -7.48 25.54
CA ILE A 115 0.44 -6.01 25.48
C ILE A 115 0.02 -5.40 26.82
N ARG A 116 -0.94 -6.01 27.54
CA ARG A 116 -1.32 -5.60 28.90
C ARG A 116 -0.14 -5.71 29.87
N ASN A 117 0.61 -6.81 29.81
CA ASN A 117 1.73 -7.05 30.71
C ASN A 117 2.92 -6.11 30.42
N ASP A 118 3.17 -5.77 29.15
CA ASP A 118 4.21 -4.78 28.78
C ASP A 118 3.84 -3.36 29.24
N HIS A 119 2.56 -2.98 29.15
CA HIS A 119 2.07 -1.71 29.68
C HIS A 119 2.15 -1.61 31.22
N ILE A 120 1.94 -2.71 31.95
CA ILE A 120 2.11 -2.75 33.40
C ILE A 120 3.60 -2.64 33.77
N LYS A 121 4.48 -3.35 33.05
CA LYS A 121 5.92 -3.37 33.32
C LYS A 121 6.62 -2.04 33.01
N GLY A 122 6.11 -1.28 32.04
CA GLY A 122 6.57 0.07 31.73
C GLY A 122 6.13 1.15 32.72
N LYS A 123 5.17 0.86 33.61
CA LYS A 123 4.77 1.75 34.71
C LYS A 123 5.49 1.48 36.03
N GLU A 124 6.23 0.37 36.14
CA GLU A 124 6.94 -0.05 37.35
C GLU A 124 8.46 0.22 37.29
N LYS A 125 8.96 0.83 36.20
CA LYS A 125 10.32 1.37 36.08
C LYS A 125 10.28 2.88 35.90
#